data_AF-A0A212JN33-F1
#
_entry.id   AF-A0A212JN33-F1
#
_cell.length_a   1.000
_cell.length_b   1.000
_cell.length_c   1.000
_cell.angle_alpha   90.00
_cell.angle_beta   90.00
_cell.angle_gamma   90.00
#
_symmetry.space_group_name_H-M   'P 1'
#
loop_
_entity.id
_entity.type
_entity.pdbx_description
1 polymer ?
#
loop_
_entity_poly.entity_id
_entity_poly.type
_entity_poly.pdbx_seq_one_letter_code
_entity_poly.pdbx_strand_id
1 'polypeptide(L)'
;MIGVTDNNTNNNCRNFTIVGKRLIPLTNFCGDSIMSDESSEIKRYVIDRGGLPPLYPTNLHSAQFWEHLGRAVATFSFLEEVLKKAIFAFTATRRYASAEEVEAAYETWLLQLRQVFTDQLWNLAEKYGKAVRNNAGSTNPNIDTLVDEIKESAKLRNILCHGAWHRKPDEYGRSVPFFIDKNNKQLVTPIDIVWLRNIQRHVAGLTCTVIDSVTHMGWQFPGSTGPGKPIWDKD
;
A
#
# COMPACT_ATOMS: atom_id res chain seq x y z
N MET A 1 -20.85 -15.07 12.53
CA MET A 1 -20.60 -15.54 13.91
C MET A 1 -19.92 -16.89 13.75
N ILE A 2 -18.67 -17.04 14.20
CA ILE A 2 -17.89 -18.27 14.04
C ILE A 2 -18.29 -19.21 15.18
N GLY A 3 -18.79 -20.41 14.85
CA GLY A 3 -19.12 -21.44 15.84
C GLY A 3 -17.87 -22.04 16.46
N VAL A 4 -17.93 -22.31 17.76
CA VAL A 4 -16.83 -22.86 18.56
C VAL A 4 -17.29 -24.17 19.21
N THR A 5 -16.45 -25.20 19.17
CA THR A 5 -16.64 -26.46 19.91
C THR A 5 -15.48 -26.67 20.89
N ASP A 6 -15.79 -26.85 22.18
CA ASP A 6 -14.83 -27.10 23.26
C ASP A 6 -14.36 -28.57 23.25
N ASN A 7 -13.05 -28.81 23.36
CA ASN A 7 -12.46 -30.12 23.66
C ASN A 7 -11.28 -29.93 24.62
N ASN A 8 -11.47 -30.30 25.89
CA ASN A 8 -10.52 -30.13 26.99
C ASN A 8 -9.69 -31.42 27.21
N THR A 9 -8.35 -31.34 27.14
CA THR A 9 -7.42 -32.29 27.80
C THR A 9 -6.05 -31.66 28.07
N ASN A 10 -5.69 -31.59 29.36
CA ASN A 10 -4.37 -31.60 30.04
C ASN A 10 -3.07 -31.30 29.26
N ASN A 11 -2.24 -30.36 29.76
CA ASN A 11 -0.95 -30.67 30.40
C ASN A 11 -0.12 -29.45 30.86
N ASN A 12 0.64 -29.73 31.93
CA ASN A 12 1.76 -29.03 32.58
C ASN A 12 2.67 -28.18 31.66
N CYS A 13 2.99 -26.93 32.06
CA CYS A 13 4.36 -26.38 32.01
C CYS A 13 4.47 -24.96 32.61
N ARG A 14 5.61 -24.73 33.28
CA ARG A 14 6.01 -23.56 34.06
C ARG A 14 6.30 -22.34 33.18
N ASN A 15 5.85 -21.15 33.60
CA ASN A 15 6.20 -19.88 32.94
C ASN A 15 7.23 -19.09 33.75
N PHE A 16 8.27 -18.63 33.06
CA PHE A 16 9.06 -17.46 33.44
C PHE A 16 8.48 -16.22 32.73
N THR A 17 8.60 -15.03 33.32
CA THR A 17 8.51 -13.78 32.58
C THR A 17 9.55 -12.80 33.10
N ILE A 18 10.27 -12.20 32.15
CA ILE A 18 11.22 -11.09 32.36
C ILE A 18 10.46 -9.79 32.10
N VAL A 19 10.56 -8.82 33.02
CA VAL A 19 10.27 -7.41 32.77
C VAL A 19 11.51 -6.59 33.12
N GLY A 20 11.75 -5.54 32.33
CA GLY A 20 12.99 -4.76 32.23
C GLY A 20 13.73 -4.38 33.53
N LYS A 21 15.04 -4.66 33.50
CA LYS A 21 16.19 -3.96 34.12
C LYS A 21 15.96 -3.14 35.41
N ARG A 22 15.64 -3.80 36.53
CA ARG A 22 16.29 -3.58 37.85
C ARG A 22 15.76 -4.61 38.86
N LEU A 23 16.67 -5.36 39.47
CA LEU A 23 16.40 -6.19 40.64
C LEU A 23 16.24 -5.26 41.85
N ILE A 24 15.08 -5.27 42.49
CA ILE A 24 14.89 -4.70 43.82
C ILE A 24 14.38 -5.85 44.71
N PRO A 25 15.08 -6.22 45.80
CA PRO A 25 14.58 -7.22 46.72
C PRO A 25 13.50 -6.57 47.60
N LEU A 26 12.27 -7.07 47.54
CA LEU A 26 11.27 -6.73 48.55
C LEU A 26 11.40 -7.73 49.70
N THR A 27 12.07 -7.29 50.76
CA THR A 27 11.97 -7.87 52.09
C THR A 27 10.61 -7.54 52.71
N ASN A 28 9.97 -8.57 53.27
CA ASN A 28 8.96 -8.57 54.33
C ASN A 28 7.85 -7.49 54.28
N PHE A 29 6.70 -7.88 53.74
CA PHE A 29 5.40 -7.40 54.25
C PHE A 29 4.60 -8.62 54.70
N CYS A 30 4.31 -8.65 56.00
CA CYS A 30 3.40 -9.59 56.65
C CYS A 30 2.05 -8.89 56.84
N GLY A 31 0.95 -9.58 56.55
CA GLY A 31 -0.41 -9.15 56.91
C GLY A 31 -1.13 -8.32 55.85
N ASP A 32 -1.80 -8.98 54.91
CA ASP A 32 -3.27 -9.04 54.88
C ASP A 32 -3.71 -9.90 53.68
N SER A 33 -4.74 -10.71 53.91
CA SER A 33 -5.34 -11.67 52.99
C SER A 33 -5.56 -11.11 51.58
N ILE A 34 -4.63 -11.37 50.65
CA ILE A 34 -4.92 -11.30 49.22
C ILE A 34 -5.74 -12.55 48.91
N MET A 35 -7.05 -12.34 48.75
CA MET A 35 -8.00 -13.28 48.19
C MET A 35 -7.34 -14.03 47.03
N SER A 36 -7.34 -15.35 47.13
CA SER A 36 -7.04 -16.26 46.04
C SER A 36 -7.85 -15.85 44.82
N ASP A 37 -7.21 -15.17 43.87
CA ASP A 37 -7.75 -14.98 42.53
C ASP A 37 -7.90 -16.39 41.96
N GLU A 38 -9.14 -16.88 41.96
CA GLU A 38 -9.50 -18.14 41.34
C GLU A 38 -8.93 -18.10 39.92
N SER A 39 -7.90 -18.91 39.66
CA SER A 39 -7.34 -19.05 38.34
C SER A 39 -8.42 -19.64 37.45
N SER A 40 -9.26 -18.78 36.86
CA SER A 40 -10.34 -19.19 35.97
C SER A 40 -9.72 -20.10 34.93
N GLU A 41 -10.16 -21.37 34.91
CA GLU A 41 -9.58 -22.41 34.08
C GLU A 41 -9.55 -21.91 32.63
N ILE A 42 -8.34 -21.87 32.03
CA ILE A 42 -8.17 -21.34 30.67
C ILE A 42 -8.87 -22.30 29.69
N LYS A 43 -10.08 -21.93 29.26
CA LYS A 43 -10.83 -22.66 28.23
C LYS A 43 -10.18 -22.47 26.87
N ARG A 44 -9.81 -23.58 26.23
CA ARG A 44 -9.20 -23.63 24.90
C ARG A 44 -10.14 -24.34 23.94
N TYR A 45 -10.23 -23.83 22.72
CA TYR A 45 -11.08 -24.41 21.69
C TYR A 45 -10.42 -24.32 20.31
N VAL A 46 -10.94 -25.11 19.38
CA VAL A 46 -10.62 -25.03 17.95
C VAL A 46 -11.90 -24.65 17.21
N ILE A 47 -11.79 -23.78 16.22
CA ILE A 47 -12.95 -23.37 15.41
C ILE A 47 -13.45 -24.51 14.54
N ASP A 48 -14.78 -24.59 14.34
CA ASP A 48 -15.35 -25.47 13.32
C ASP A 48 -15.13 -24.88 11.93
N ARG A 49 -14.12 -25.42 11.22
CA ARG A 49 -13.80 -25.00 9.86
C ARG A 49 -14.85 -25.47 8.84
N GLY A 50 -15.55 -26.57 9.11
CA GLY A 50 -16.60 -27.11 8.24
C GLY A 50 -17.89 -26.28 8.29
N GLY A 51 -18.14 -25.61 9.41
CA GLY A 51 -19.26 -24.69 9.61
C GLY A 51 -19.05 -23.26 9.09
N LEU A 52 -17.92 -22.96 8.45
CA LEU A 52 -17.67 -21.63 7.89
C LEU A 52 -18.55 -21.38 6.65
N PRO A 53 -19.05 -20.15 6.44
CA PRO A 53 -19.83 -19.84 5.25
C PRO A 53 -18.99 -20.02 3.98
N PRO A 54 -19.61 -20.36 2.84
CA PRO A 54 -18.93 -20.34 1.55
C PRO A 54 -18.25 -19.00 1.32
N LEU A 55 -17.03 -19.01 0.75
CA LEU A 55 -16.22 -17.82 0.49
C LEU A 55 -15.77 -17.06 1.76
N TYR A 56 -15.76 -17.68 2.94
CA TYR A 56 -15.11 -17.08 4.10
C TYR A 56 -13.63 -16.73 3.81
N PRO A 57 -13.11 -15.55 4.20
CA PRO A 57 -13.77 -14.48 4.98
C PRO A 57 -14.42 -13.37 4.14
N THR A 58 -14.49 -13.51 2.81
CA THR A 58 -15.01 -12.47 1.89
C THR A 58 -16.52 -12.57 1.66
N ASN A 59 -17.18 -13.52 2.31
CA ASN A 59 -18.61 -13.82 2.19
C ASN A 59 -19.57 -12.68 2.62
N LEU A 60 -19.06 -11.62 3.26
CA LEU A 60 -19.89 -10.51 3.76
C LEU A 60 -20.25 -9.48 2.69
N HIS A 61 -19.53 -9.45 1.57
CA HIS A 61 -19.75 -8.54 0.46
C HIS A 61 -20.15 -9.31 -0.81
N SER A 62 -20.85 -8.63 -1.71
CA SER A 62 -21.19 -9.19 -3.01
C SER A 62 -19.94 -9.40 -3.88
N ALA A 63 -20.01 -10.35 -4.82
CA ALA A 63 -18.94 -10.55 -5.81
C ALA A 63 -18.62 -9.26 -6.59
N GLN A 64 -19.65 -8.45 -6.89
CA GLN A 64 -19.50 -7.18 -7.59
C GLN A 64 -18.65 -6.17 -6.79
N PHE A 65 -18.83 -6.12 -5.48
CA PHE A 65 -18.00 -5.26 -4.62
C PHE A 65 -16.52 -5.68 -4.71
N TRP A 66 -16.24 -6.98 -4.60
CA TRP A 66 -14.88 -7.51 -4.69
C TRP A 66 -14.25 -7.29 -6.06
N GLU A 67 -15.01 -7.42 -7.13
CA GLU A 67 -14.54 -7.11 -8.48
C GLU A 67 -14.08 -5.65 -8.59
N HIS A 68 -14.92 -4.71 -8.14
CA HIS A 68 -14.57 -3.29 -8.21
C HIS A 68 -13.42 -2.91 -7.27
N LEU A 69 -13.32 -3.54 -6.10
CA LEU A 69 -12.17 -3.36 -5.20
C LEU A 69 -10.89 -3.84 -5.90
N GLY A 70 -10.91 -5.03 -6.50
CA GLY A 70 -9.79 -5.59 -7.24
C GLY A 70 -9.37 -4.71 -8.43
N ARG A 71 -10.33 -4.20 -9.21
CA ARG A 71 -10.06 -3.29 -10.34
C ARG A 71 -9.43 -1.97 -9.87
N ALA A 72 -9.92 -1.39 -8.77
CA ALA A 72 -9.33 -0.19 -8.18
C ALA A 72 -7.88 -0.44 -7.74
N VAL A 73 -7.62 -1.53 -7.01
CA VAL A 73 -6.27 -1.92 -6.57
C VAL A 73 -5.34 -2.18 -7.76
N ALA A 74 -5.80 -2.91 -8.79
CA ALA A 74 -5.01 -3.17 -10.00
C ALA A 74 -4.65 -1.88 -10.77
N THR A 75 -5.54 -0.88 -10.76
CA THR A 75 -5.29 0.42 -11.40
C THR A 75 -4.16 1.18 -10.69
N PHE A 76 -4.07 1.08 -9.36
CA PHE A 76 -2.93 1.62 -8.62
C PHE A 76 -1.61 0.93 -8.99
N SER A 77 -1.60 -0.41 -9.11
CA SER A 77 -0.41 -1.14 -9.54
C SER A 77 0.03 -0.74 -10.96
N PHE A 78 -0.92 -0.47 -11.85
CA PHE A 78 -0.60 0.04 -13.19
C PHE A 78 0.00 1.45 -13.14
N LEU A 79 -0.50 2.34 -12.29
CA LEU A 79 0.11 3.65 -12.07
C LEU A 79 1.55 3.53 -11.54
N GLU A 80 1.83 2.61 -10.61
CA GLU A 80 3.19 2.34 -10.14
C GLU A 80 4.12 1.92 -11.29
N GLU A 81 3.68 1.04 -12.19
CA GLU A 81 4.44 0.65 -13.38
C GLU A 81 4.68 1.83 -14.32
N VAL A 82 3.65 2.64 -14.56
CA VAL A 82 3.73 3.83 -15.42
C VAL A 82 4.71 4.86 -14.85
N LEU A 83 4.72 5.08 -13.53
CA LEU A 83 5.69 5.95 -12.88
C LEU A 83 7.13 5.44 -13.05
N LYS A 84 7.36 4.13 -12.93
CA LYS A 84 8.70 3.54 -13.15
C LYS A 84 9.18 3.81 -14.59
N LYS A 85 8.31 3.62 -15.58
CA LYS A 85 8.58 3.93 -17.00
C LYS A 85 8.82 5.42 -17.23
N ALA A 86 8.03 6.29 -16.61
CA ALA A 86 8.21 7.73 -16.71
C ALA A 86 9.54 8.18 -16.09
N ILE A 87 9.90 7.67 -14.91
CA ILE A 87 11.20 7.95 -14.28
C ILE A 87 12.34 7.55 -15.22
N PHE A 88 12.26 6.35 -15.82
CA PHE A 88 13.21 5.94 -16.84
C PHE A 88 13.26 6.95 -18.00
N ALA A 89 12.11 7.34 -18.56
CA ALA A 89 12.06 8.28 -19.67
C ALA A 89 12.71 9.63 -19.34
N PHE A 90 12.36 10.23 -18.20
CA PHE A 90 12.90 11.53 -17.78
C PHE A 90 14.39 11.49 -17.44
N THR A 91 14.87 10.37 -16.92
CA THR A 91 16.31 10.22 -16.60
C THR A 91 17.13 9.89 -17.85
N ALA A 92 16.61 9.07 -18.77
CA ALA A 92 17.29 8.71 -20.02
C ALA A 92 17.36 9.88 -21.01
N THR A 93 16.36 10.76 -21.04
CA THR A 93 16.33 11.92 -21.96
C THR A 93 16.88 13.20 -21.34
N ARG A 94 17.45 13.12 -20.14
CA ARG A 94 18.06 14.26 -19.46
C ARG A 94 19.29 14.73 -20.24
N ARG A 95 19.37 16.04 -20.48
CA ARG A 95 20.56 16.68 -21.06
C ARG A 95 21.53 17.09 -19.96
N TYR A 96 22.81 16.86 -20.21
CA TYR A 96 23.93 17.20 -19.32
C TYR A 96 24.82 18.24 -19.98
N ALA A 97 25.52 19.05 -19.19
CA ALA A 97 26.33 20.15 -19.70
C ALA A 97 27.71 19.67 -20.20
N SER A 98 28.23 18.55 -19.66
CA SER A 98 29.52 17.98 -20.04
C SER A 98 29.51 16.45 -20.06
N ALA A 99 30.54 15.85 -20.67
CA ALA A 99 30.71 14.40 -20.73
C ALA A 99 31.01 13.80 -19.34
N GLU A 100 31.72 14.53 -18.49
CA GLU A 100 32.01 14.13 -17.11
C GLU A 100 30.73 14.03 -16.28
N GLU A 101 29.77 14.95 -16.48
CA GLU A 101 28.46 14.87 -15.83
C GLU A 101 27.63 13.66 -16.32
N VAL A 102 27.76 13.31 -17.60
CA VAL A 102 27.10 12.11 -18.16
C VAL A 102 27.66 10.86 -17.50
N GLU A 103 28.99 10.72 -17.42
CA GLU A 103 29.63 9.54 -16.82
C GLU A 103 29.27 9.40 -15.33
N ALA A 104 29.37 10.49 -14.57
CA ALA A 104 29.00 10.50 -13.16
C ALA A 104 27.51 10.16 -12.94
N ALA A 105 26.63 10.63 -13.83
CA ALA A 105 25.22 10.28 -13.77
C ALA A 105 24.99 8.81 -14.11
N TYR A 106 25.65 8.28 -15.14
CA TYR A 106 25.52 6.90 -15.59
C TYR A 106 25.89 5.90 -14.50
N GLU A 107 27.01 6.12 -13.80
CA GLU A 107 27.46 5.29 -12.67
C GLU A 107 26.39 5.14 -11.57
N THR A 108 25.66 6.22 -11.28
CA THR A 108 24.61 6.20 -10.26
C THR A 108 23.23 5.78 -10.80
N TRP A 109 23.04 5.82 -12.12
CA TRP A 109 21.73 5.62 -12.76
C TRP A 109 21.22 4.20 -12.59
N LEU A 110 22.08 3.18 -12.74
CA LEU A 110 21.69 1.78 -12.57
C LEU A 110 21.17 1.49 -11.15
N LEU A 111 21.83 2.06 -10.13
CA LEU A 111 21.40 1.91 -8.73
C LEU A 111 20.05 2.58 -8.49
N GLN A 112 19.82 3.75 -9.08
CA GLN A 112 18.54 4.45 -9.00
C GLN A 112 17.42 3.65 -9.66
N LEU A 113 17.64 3.11 -10.86
CA LEU A 113 16.66 2.29 -11.57
C LEU A 113 16.31 1.03 -10.77
N ARG A 114 17.31 0.35 -10.19
CA ARG A 114 17.08 -0.82 -9.32
C ARG A 114 16.18 -0.50 -8.13
N GLN A 115 16.40 0.62 -7.46
CA GLN A 115 15.55 1.03 -6.33
C GLN A 115 14.11 1.35 -6.76
N VAL A 116 13.94 1.98 -7.92
CA VAL A 116 12.63 2.32 -8.48
C VAL A 116 11.76 1.07 -8.69
N PHE A 117 12.34 -0.11 -8.95
CA PHE A 117 11.57 -1.34 -9.06
C PHE A 117 10.92 -1.79 -7.75
N THR A 118 11.57 -1.52 -6.61
CA THR A 118 11.11 -1.94 -5.27
C THR A 118 10.27 -0.89 -4.55
N ASP A 119 10.29 0.35 -5.02
CA ASP A 119 9.54 1.43 -4.40
C ASP A 119 8.02 1.27 -4.56
N GLN A 120 7.31 1.72 -3.53
CA GLN A 120 5.85 1.85 -3.52
C GLN A 120 5.42 3.23 -4.02
N LEU A 121 4.15 3.37 -4.37
CA LEU A 121 3.56 4.55 -5.01
C LEU A 121 4.00 5.92 -4.46
N TRP A 122 4.06 6.10 -3.13
CA TRP A 122 4.51 7.37 -2.54
C TRP A 122 5.95 7.72 -2.92
N ASN A 123 6.88 6.78 -2.75
CA ASN A 123 8.29 6.99 -3.08
C ASN A 123 8.51 7.13 -4.59
N LEU A 124 7.73 6.39 -5.39
CA LEU A 124 7.71 6.54 -6.84
C LEU A 124 7.28 7.95 -7.25
N ALA A 125 6.25 8.52 -6.63
CA ALA A 125 5.81 9.88 -6.90
C ALA A 125 6.91 10.92 -6.61
N GLU A 126 7.61 10.78 -5.48
CA GLU A 126 8.75 11.64 -5.13
C GLU A 126 9.89 11.55 -6.15
N LYS A 127 10.28 10.32 -6.52
CA LYS A 127 11.34 10.09 -7.50
C LYS A 127 10.95 10.56 -8.89
N TYR A 128 9.69 10.38 -9.27
CA TYR A 128 9.13 10.90 -10.51
C TYR A 128 9.19 12.43 -10.54
N GLY A 129 8.66 13.11 -9.52
CA GLY A 129 8.72 14.58 -9.44
C GLY A 129 10.15 15.11 -9.52
N LYS A 130 11.10 14.45 -8.85
CA LYS A 130 12.53 14.78 -8.94
C LYS A 130 13.08 14.57 -10.35
N ALA A 131 12.76 13.47 -11.02
CA ALA A 131 13.22 13.18 -12.37
C ALA A 131 12.71 14.23 -13.38
N VAL A 132 11.44 14.62 -13.28
CA VAL A 132 10.82 15.66 -14.10
C VAL A 132 11.50 17.01 -13.88
N ARG A 133 11.65 17.45 -12.62
CA ARG A 133 12.28 18.73 -12.27
C ARG A 133 13.74 18.83 -12.70
N ASN A 134 14.45 17.71 -12.73
CA ASN A 134 15.86 17.65 -13.13
C ASN A 134 16.06 17.56 -14.65
N ASN A 135 14.99 17.42 -15.44
CA ASN A 135 15.05 17.36 -16.89
C ASN A 135 14.69 18.74 -17.46
N ALA A 136 15.69 19.47 -17.98
CA ALA A 136 15.51 20.81 -18.55
C ALA A 136 14.60 20.83 -19.80
N GLY A 137 14.35 19.67 -20.43
CA GLY A 137 13.39 19.51 -21.52
C GLY A 137 11.95 19.26 -21.06
N SER A 138 11.70 19.17 -19.75
CA SER A 138 10.36 19.01 -19.20
C SER A 138 9.49 20.21 -19.54
N THR A 139 8.30 19.92 -20.07
CA THR A 139 7.30 20.92 -20.45
C THR A 139 6.12 20.99 -19.48
N ASN A 140 6.17 20.24 -18.36
CA ASN A 140 5.04 20.15 -17.44
C ASN A 140 5.08 21.25 -16.36
N PRO A 141 4.20 22.27 -16.42
CA PRO A 141 4.19 23.36 -15.43
C PRO A 141 3.60 22.94 -14.08
N ASN A 142 2.84 21.85 -14.01
CA ASN A 142 2.03 21.46 -12.85
C ASN A 142 2.53 20.17 -12.19
N ILE A 143 3.83 19.90 -12.29
CA ILE A 143 4.41 18.65 -11.77
C ILE A 143 4.20 18.48 -10.27
N ASP A 144 4.34 19.55 -9.48
CA ASP A 144 4.21 19.46 -8.03
C ASP A 144 2.78 19.11 -7.62
N THR A 145 1.77 19.70 -8.28
CA THR A 145 0.36 19.34 -8.09
C THR A 145 0.10 17.88 -8.42
N LEU A 146 0.63 17.39 -9.56
CA LEU A 146 0.48 15.97 -9.95
C LEU A 146 1.12 15.03 -8.93
N VAL A 147 2.33 15.35 -8.45
CA VAL A 147 3.04 14.55 -7.45
C VAL A 147 2.25 14.48 -6.15
N ASP A 148 1.69 15.61 -5.70
CA ASP A 148 0.88 15.66 -4.49
C ASP A 148 -0.43 14.88 -4.65
N GLU A 149 -1.12 14.97 -5.78
CA GLU A 149 -2.32 14.17 -6.06
C GLU A 149 -2.03 12.66 -6.04
N ILE A 150 -0.90 12.23 -6.61
CA ILE A 150 -0.47 10.81 -6.57
C ILE A 150 -0.18 10.38 -5.12
N LYS A 151 0.48 11.22 -4.33
CA LYS A 151 0.80 10.96 -2.92
C LYS A 151 -0.45 10.87 -2.05
N GLU A 152 -1.42 11.74 -2.26
CA GLU A 152 -2.73 11.63 -1.59
C GLU A 152 -3.45 10.34 -2.00
N SER A 153 -3.41 9.98 -3.28
CA SER A 153 -3.98 8.72 -3.78
C SER A 153 -3.28 7.48 -3.20
N ALA A 154 -1.98 7.55 -2.90
CA ALA A 154 -1.25 6.47 -2.26
C ALA A 154 -1.76 6.13 -0.84
N LYS A 155 -2.32 7.11 -0.12
CA LYS A 155 -2.97 6.87 1.18
C LYS A 155 -4.19 5.96 1.00
N LEU A 156 -5.00 6.22 -0.04
CA LEU A 156 -6.17 5.41 -0.38
C LEU A 156 -5.76 4.01 -0.87
N ARG A 157 -4.72 3.89 -1.69
CA ARG A 157 -4.16 2.60 -2.13
C ARG A 157 -3.87 1.68 -0.95
N ASN A 158 -3.23 2.20 0.10
CA ASN A 158 -2.89 1.41 1.29
C ASN A 158 -4.14 0.90 2.02
N ILE A 159 -5.16 1.75 2.17
CA ILE A 159 -6.43 1.37 2.77
C ILE A 159 -7.12 0.28 1.95
N LEU A 160 -7.17 0.41 0.62
CA LEU A 160 -7.85 -0.56 -0.25
C LEU A 160 -7.11 -1.90 -0.33
N CYS A 161 -5.78 -1.87 -0.39
CA CYS A 161 -4.95 -3.06 -0.55
C CYS A 161 -4.72 -3.83 0.76
N HIS A 162 -4.71 -3.16 1.91
CA HIS A 162 -4.36 -3.76 3.20
C HIS A 162 -5.49 -3.71 4.24
N GLY A 163 -6.59 -2.99 3.96
CA GLY A 163 -7.72 -2.89 4.86
C GLY A 163 -8.45 -4.22 5.06
N ALA A 164 -8.85 -4.50 6.29
CA ALA A 164 -9.65 -5.66 6.62
C ALA A 164 -11.15 -5.35 6.43
N TRP A 165 -11.78 -6.07 5.51
CA TRP A 165 -13.18 -5.94 5.11
C TRP A 165 -14.08 -6.96 5.83
N HIS A 166 -13.94 -7.05 7.16
CA HIS A 166 -14.58 -8.09 7.98
C HIS A 166 -15.92 -7.65 8.61
N ARG A 167 -16.33 -6.39 8.39
CA ARG A 167 -17.57 -5.85 8.93
C ARG A 167 -18.70 -6.08 7.95
N LYS A 168 -19.88 -6.40 8.47
CA LYS A 168 -21.09 -6.50 7.65
C LYS A 168 -21.34 -5.13 6.99
N PRO A 169 -21.62 -5.08 5.68
CA PRO A 169 -22.03 -3.85 5.02
C PRO A 169 -23.30 -3.28 5.66
N ASP A 170 -23.48 -1.97 5.55
CA ASP A 170 -24.73 -1.31 5.93
C ASP A 170 -25.87 -1.67 4.95
N GLU A 171 -27.07 -1.12 5.20
CA GLU A 171 -28.26 -1.37 4.37
C GLU A 171 -28.09 -0.95 2.90
N TYR A 172 -27.11 -0.10 2.59
CA TYR A 172 -26.78 0.36 1.25
C TYR A 172 -25.60 -0.42 0.63
N GLY A 173 -25.10 -1.47 1.30
CA GLY A 173 -23.97 -2.26 0.84
C GLY A 173 -22.61 -1.57 1.01
N ARG A 174 -22.51 -0.53 1.84
CA ARG A 174 -21.26 0.19 2.12
C ARG A 174 -20.53 -0.43 3.31
N SER A 175 -19.21 -0.40 3.27
CA SER A 175 -18.36 -0.79 4.41
C SER A 175 -17.23 0.18 4.65
N VAL A 176 -16.86 0.31 5.92
CA VAL A 176 -15.63 1.01 6.32
C VAL A 176 -14.56 -0.06 6.57
N PRO A 177 -13.49 -0.13 5.76
CA PRO A 177 -12.41 -1.08 6.00
C PRO A 177 -11.73 -0.75 7.33
N PHE A 178 -11.33 -1.78 8.06
CA PHE A 178 -10.47 -1.60 9.22
C PHE A 178 -9.02 -1.50 8.77
N PHE A 179 -8.48 -0.29 8.85
CA PHE A 179 -7.08 0.03 8.56
C PHE A 179 -6.67 1.21 9.45
N ILE A 180 -5.50 1.10 10.08
CA ILE A 180 -4.91 2.17 10.89
C ILE A 180 -3.62 2.58 10.18
N ASP A 181 -3.52 3.87 9.83
CA ASP A 181 -2.31 4.38 9.20
C ASP A 181 -1.15 4.55 10.20
N LYS A 182 0.04 4.87 9.70
CA LYS A 182 1.24 5.11 10.53
C LYS A 182 1.10 6.27 11.53
N ASN A 183 0.06 7.09 11.39
CA ASN A 183 -0.24 8.23 12.26
C ASN A 183 -1.41 7.92 13.22
N ASN A 184 -1.79 6.65 13.36
CA ASN A 184 -2.93 6.18 14.17
C ASN A 184 -4.29 6.73 13.72
N LYS A 185 -4.45 7.06 12.43
CA LYS A 185 -5.72 7.51 11.84
C LYS A 185 -6.43 6.36 11.14
N GLN A 186 -7.76 6.35 11.26
CA GLN A 186 -8.63 5.41 10.56
C GLN A 186 -9.52 6.16 9.56
N LEU A 187 -9.73 5.58 8.39
CA LEU A 187 -10.76 6.05 7.47
C LEU A 187 -12.14 5.73 8.07
N VAL A 188 -12.99 6.74 8.17
CA VAL A 188 -14.38 6.58 8.68
C VAL A 188 -15.43 6.65 7.57
N THR A 189 -15.02 7.00 6.35
CA THR A 189 -15.90 7.11 5.19
C THR A 189 -16.36 5.72 4.72
N PRO A 190 -17.68 5.48 4.64
CA PRO A 190 -18.20 4.24 4.04
C PRO A 190 -17.89 4.16 2.54
N ILE A 191 -17.45 2.99 2.08
CA ILE A 191 -17.09 2.71 0.68
C ILE A 191 -18.13 1.78 0.05
N ASP A 192 -18.68 2.19 -1.10
CA ASP A 192 -19.48 1.37 -2.01
C ASP A 192 -18.78 1.20 -3.37
N ILE A 193 -19.48 0.52 -4.30
CA ILE A 193 -19.08 0.35 -5.68
C ILE A 193 -18.91 1.68 -6.42
N VAL A 194 -19.73 2.70 -6.15
CA VAL A 194 -19.64 4.01 -6.83
C VAL A 194 -18.34 4.70 -6.44
N TRP A 195 -18.01 4.68 -5.15
CA TRP A 195 -16.75 5.18 -4.62
C TRP A 195 -15.56 4.44 -5.24
N LEU A 196 -15.61 3.10 -5.32
CA LEU A 196 -14.55 2.28 -5.93
C LEU A 196 -14.36 2.60 -7.42
N ARG A 197 -15.45 2.82 -8.17
CA ARG A 197 -15.37 3.25 -9.57
C ARG A 197 -14.80 4.65 -9.72
N ASN A 198 -15.12 5.56 -8.80
CA ASN A 198 -14.62 6.93 -8.83
C ASN A 198 -13.12 6.98 -8.56
N ILE A 199 -12.63 6.25 -7.55
CA ILE A 199 -11.18 6.17 -7.30
C ILE A 199 -10.46 5.50 -8.47
N GLN A 200 -11.03 4.43 -9.05
CA GLN A 200 -10.46 3.79 -10.24
C GLN A 200 -10.32 4.79 -11.39
N ARG A 201 -11.36 5.58 -11.68
CA ARG A 201 -11.33 6.61 -12.73
C ARG A 201 -10.30 7.69 -12.43
N HIS A 202 -10.22 8.15 -11.19
CA HIS A 202 -9.25 9.16 -10.78
C HIS A 202 -7.82 8.69 -11.00
N VAL A 203 -7.47 7.48 -10.54
CA VAL A 203 -6.13 6.91 -10.70
C VAL A 203 -5.80 6.64 -12.17
N ALA A 204 -6.78 6.22 -12.98
CA ALA A 204 -6.61 6.13 -14.43
C ALA A 204 -6.29 7.50 -15.05
N GLY A 205 -6.96 8.56 -14.60
CA GLY A 205 -6.65 9.94 -14.99
C GLY A 205 -5.22 10.34 -14.64
N LEU A 206 -4.77 10.10 -13.41
CA LEU A 206 -3.39 10.34 -12.99
C LEU A 206 -2.39 9.58 -13.88
N THR A 207 -2.72 8.35 -14.24
CA THR A 207 -1.91 7.51 -15.12
C THR A 207 -1.77 8.14 -16.51
N CYS A 208 -2.87 8.61 -17.10
CA CYS A 208 -2.84 9.35 -18.36
C CYS A 208 -1.98 10.61 -18.25
N THR A 209 -2.14 11.41 -17.20
CA THR A 209 -1.34 12.62 -17.00
C THR A 209 0.16 12.33 -16.89
N VAL A 210 0.55 11.23 -16.25
CA VAL A 210 1.96 10.81 -16.19
C VAL A 210 2.47 10.40 -17.58
N ILE A 211 1.68 9.66 -18.36
CA ILE A 211 2.02 9.32 -19.75
C ILE A 211 2.18 10.59 -20.58
N ASP A 212 1.22 11.52 -20.48
CA ASP A 212 1.20 12.79 -21.19
C ASP A 212 2.43 13.64 -20.86
N SER A 213 2.93 13.59 -19.62
CA SER A 213 4.15 14.30 -19.23
C SER A 213 5.39 13.86 -20.05
N VAL A 214 5.42 12.62 -20.53
CA VAL A 214 6.49 12.11 -21.39
C VAL A 214 6.19 12.39 -22.86
N THR A 215 4.96 12.12 -23.30
CA THR A 215 4.59 12.22 -24.72
C THR A 215 4.50 13.67 -25.20
N HIS A 216 4.13 14.62 -24.34
CA HIS A 216 4.15 16.05 -24.66
C HIS A 216 5.55 16.60 -24.90
N MET A 217 6.61 15.93 -24.42
CA MET A 217 7.99 16.27 -24.77
C MET A 217 8.39 15.73 -26.16
N GLY A 218 7.51 15.00 -26.85
CA GLY A 218 7.76 14.39 -28.16
C GLY A 218 8.34 12.98 -28.11
N TRP A 219 8.45 12.37 -26.92
CA TRP A 219 8.98 11.01 -26.76
C TRP A 219 7.88 9.96 -26.84
N GLN A 220 8.23 8.80 -27.39
CA GLN A 220 7.39 7.62 -27.27
C GLN A 220 7.39 7.16 -25.81
N PHE A 221 6.20 6.90 -25.26
CA PHE A 221 6.14 6.34 -23.91
C PHE A 221 6.78 4.93 -23.90
N PRO A 222 7.67 4.60 -22.94
CA PRO A 222 8.34 3.31 -22.90
C PRO A 222 7.41 2.11 -23.02
N GLY A 223 7.68 1.23 -24.00
CA GLY A 223 6.87 0.03 -24.26
C GLY A 223 5.55 0.28 -24.99
N SER A 224 5.32 1.49 -25.50
CA SER A 224 4.20 1.78 -26.41
C SER A 224 4.63 1.75 -27.88
N THR A 225 3.66 1.70 -28.79
CA THR A 225 3.84 1.88 -30.25
C THR A 225 3.34 3.25 -30.71
N GLY A 226 3.31 4.25 -29.82
CA GLY A 226 2.79 5.59 -30.09
C GLY A 226 3.71 6.42 -31.02
N PRO A 227 3.25 7.60 -31.46
CA PRO A 227 3.90 8.39 -32.52
C PRO A 227 5.20 9.11 -32.14
N GLY A 228 5.58 9.17 -30.86
CA GLY A 228 6.76 9.91 -30.40
C GLY A 228 8.10 9.28 -30.81
N LYS A 229 9.21 10.01 -30.60
CA LYS A 229 10.57 9.49 -30.84
C LYS A 229 10.91 8.38 -29.83
N PRO A 230 11.41 7.21 -30.25
CA PRO A 230 11.88 6.18 -29.32
C PRO A 230 12.97 6.71 -28.40
N ILE A 231 12.93 6.31 -27.12
CA ILE A 231 13.93 6.68 -26.11
C ILE A 231 15.17 5.79 -26.20
N TRP A 232 14.99 4.54 -26.63
CA TRP A 232 16.07 3.62 -26.97
C TRP A 232 15.72 2.90 -28.27
N ASP A 233 16.72 2.68 -29.10
CA ASP A 233 16.60 1.80 -30.26
C ASP A 233 16.79 0.36 -29.81
N LYS A 234 16.00 -0.55 -30.37
CA LYS A 234 16.25 -1.99 -30.28
C LYS A 234 17.16 -2.32 -31.44
N ASP A 235 18.47 -2.19 -31.23
CA ASP A 235 19.44 -2.88 -32.08
C ASP A 235 19.21 -4.40 -32.02
#